data_AF-A0AA85IXL6-F1
#
_entry.id   AF-A0AA85IXL6-F1
#
_cell.length_a   1.000
_cell.length_b   1.000
_cell.length_c   1.000
_cell.angle_alpha   90.00
_cell.angle_beta   90.00
_cell.angle_gamma   90.00
#
_symmetry.space_group_name_H-M   'P 1'
#
loop_
_entity.id
_entity.type
_entity.pdbx_description
1 polymer ?
#
loop_
_entity_poly.entity_id
_entity_poly.type
_entity_poly.pdbx_seq_one_letter_code
_entity_poly.pdbx_strand_id
1 'polypeptide(L)'
;MLLPLLLLYLSSFCLFLQIVNSQPWNENLEKLLKLHNDYRHDLMNCKVEGQPPAKYLPDLQWDNDLAYYAQRLSDQCYFRHDKVHLPKYKHVGQNIAGYQTVEKAVYEWFIEYKDYDFYSHHCYGVCGHYKQMVWENTTHVGCGVTDCKGTSFPYGLSVVCNYGEGGNYPNQYPYTTKPASECGKTPVPIKTTPRPAVITTPQKPPVTKKLPKPDWTRLISTWSQYATTQKLQGTVTQTCVCIN
;
A
#
# COMPACT_ATOMS: atom_id res chain seq x y z
N MET A 1 34.86 22.87 -9.09
CA MET A 1 33.73 23.36 -8.26
C MET A 1 32.33 23.12 -8.86
N LEU A 2 32.17 22.32 -9.93
CA LEU A 2 30.85 22.10 -10.58
C LEU A 2 30.12 20.81 -10.15
N LEU A 3 30.80 19.89 -9.47
CA LEU A 3 30.25 18.62 -9.00
C LEU A 3 29.10 18.74 -7.96
N PRO A 4 29.11 19.70 -7.01
CA PRO A 4 28.05 19.79 -5.99
C PRO A 4 26.72 20.29 -6.57
N LEU A 5 26.77 21.18 -7.57
CA LEU A 5 25.57 21.73 -8.21
C LEU A 5 24.86 20.66 -9.05
N LEU A 6 25.62 19.83 -9.79
CA LEU A 6 25.05 18.73 -10.57
C LEU A 6 24.34 17.69 -9.69
N LEU A 7 24.89 17.38 -8.51
CA LEU A 7 24.27 16.47 -7.54
C LEU A 7 22.96 17.03 -6.95
N LEU A 8 22.86 18.35 -6.76
CA LEU A 8 21.63 19.02 -6.30
C LEU A 8 20.54 19.04 -7.38
N TYR A 9 20.90 19.25 -8.65
CA TYR A 9 19.96 19.18 -9.77
C TYR A 9 19.46 17.74 -10.00
N LEU A 10 20.35 16.74 -9.94
CA LEU A 10 19.98 15.33 -10.08
C LEU A 10 19.10 14.85 -8.92
N SER A 11 19.38 15.26 -7.69
CA SER A 11 18.53 14.90 -6.54
C SER A 11 17.16 15.59 -6.59
N SER A 12 17.12 16.87 -6.97
CA SER A 12 15.87 17.62 -7.15
C SER A 12 15.01 17.03 -8.28
N PHE A 13 15.62 16.66 -9.41
CA PHE A 13 14.92 16.00 -10.51
C PHE A 13 14.41 14.61 -10.12
N CYS A 14 15.19 13.84 -9.35
CA CYS A 14 14.77 12.53 -8.82
C CYS A 14 13.59 12.65 -7.84
N LEU A 15 13.61 13.66 -6.95
CA LEU A 15 12.50 13.99 -6.05
C LEU A 15 11.24 14.40 -6.83
N PHE A 16 11.37 15.21 -7.89
CA PHE A 16 10.24 15.56 -8.76
C PHE A 16 9.66 14.33 -9.47
N LEU A 17 10.49 13.42 -9.98
CA LEU A 17 10.03 12.17 -10.60
C LEU A 17 9.32 11.23 -9.61
N GLN A 18 9.79 11.16 -8.36
CA GLN A 18 9.13 10.37 -7.32
C GLN A 18 7.74 10.91 -6.97
N ILE A 19 7.56 12.23 -6.92
CA ILE A 19 6.27 12.88 -6.66
C ILE A 19 5.27 12.64 -7.81
N VAL A 20 5.74 12.54 -9.06
CA VAL A 20 4.88 12.29 -10.23
C VAL A 20 4.40 10.82 -10.31
N ASN A 21 5.12 9.87 -9.70
CA ASN A 21 4.79 8.45 -9.78
C ASN A 21 3.92 7.92 -8.62
N SER A 22 3.71 8.68 -7.55
CA SER A 22 2.81 8.26 -6.47
C SER A 22 1.37 8.61 -6.81
N GLN A 23 0.50 7.61 -6.89
CA GLN A 23 -0.95 7.82 -6.92
C GLN A 23 -1.39 8.67 -5.71
N PRO A 24 -2.29 9.65 -5.90
CA PRO A 24 -2.76 10.47 -4.80
C PRO A 24 -3.53 9.62 -3.79
N TRP A 25 -3.12 9.71 -2.52
CA TRP A 25 -3.81 9.06 -1.42
C TRP A 25 -5.28 9.50 -1.38
N ASN A 26 -6.19 8.53 -1.22
CA ASN A 26 -7.63 8.78 -1.15
C ASN A 26 -8.32 7.80 -0.19
N GLU A 27 -9.58 8.09 0.14
CA GLU A 27 -10.38 7.33 1.10
C GLU A 27 -10.48 5.84 0.77
N ASN A 28 -10.58 5.48 -0.53
CA ASN A 28 -10.65 4.08 -0.93
C ASN A 28 -9.34 3.34 -0.64
N LEU A 29 -8.18 3.96 -0.90
CA LEU A 29 -6.87 3.36 -0.62
C LEU A 29 -6.64 3.18 0.89
N GLU A 30 -7.07 4.16 1.69
CA GLU A 30 -7.04 4.08 3.16
C GLU A 30 -7.91 2.93 3.67
N LYS A 31 -9.14 2.81 3.17
CA LYS A 31 -10.05 1.71 3.52
C LYS A 31 -9.49 0.35 3.15
N LEU A 32 -8.88 0.24 1.97
CA LEU A 32 -8.25 -1.02 1.54
C LEU A 32 -7.17 -1.44 2.53
N LEU A 33 -6.23 -0.57 2.88
CA LEU A 33 -5.20 -0.90 3.88
C LEU A 33 -5.82 -1.26 5.24
N LYS A 34 -6.78 -0.45 5.71
CA LYS A 34 -7.44 -0.66 6.99
C LYS A 34 -8.14 -2.01 7.07
N LEU A 35 -8.93 -2.37 6.06
CA LEU A 35 -9.68 -3.63 6.04
C LEU A 35 -8.76 -4.86 6.03
N HIS A 36 -7.62 -4.80 5.32
CA HIS A 36 -6.64 -5.88 5.38
C HIS A 36 -6.13 -6.10 6.81
N ASN A 37 -5.79 -5.02 7.49
CA ASN A 37 -5.27 -5.07 8.86
C ASN A 37 -6.36 -5.48 9.86
N ASP A 38 -7.59 -4.97 9.73
CA ASP A 38 -8.73 -5.39 10.53
C ASP A 38 -8.98 -6.90 10.42
N TYR A 39 -8.97 -7.46 9.21
CA TYR A 39 -9.18 -8.90 9.01
C TYR A 39 -8.03 -9.77 9.51
N ARG A 40 -6.77 -9.31 9.39
CA ARG A 40 -5.61 -9.97 10.01
C ARG A 40 -5.73 -9.96 11.54
N HIS A 41 -6.20 -8.86 12.12
CA HIS A 41 -6.49 -8.77 13.55
C HIS A 41 -7.63 -9.69 13.98
N ASP A 42 -8.70 -9.78 13.21
CA ASP A 42 -9.83 -10.66 13.53
C ASP A 42 -9.42 -12.13 13.55
N LEU A 43 -8.56 -12.54 12.60
CA LEU A 43 -7.99 -13.88 12.58
C LEU A 43 -7.10 -14.17 13.79
N MET A 44 -6.27 -13.22 14.22
CA MET A 44 -5.45 -13.38 15.44
C MET A 44 -6.28 -13.42 16.74
N ASN A 45 -7.52 -12.91 16.70
CA ASN A 45 -8.37 -12.73 17.88
C ASN A 45 -9.57 -13.69 17.91
N CYS A 46 -9.49 -14.83 17.22
CA CYS A 46 -10.54 -15.87 17.22
C CYS A 46 -11.91 -15.39 16.72
N LYS A 47 -11.96 -14.41 15.82
CA LYS A 47 -13.22 -13.90 15.26
C LYS A 47 -13.58 -14.47 13.89
N VAL A 48 -12.75 -15.37 13.37
CA VAL A 48 -12.95 -16.01 12.06
C VAL A 48 -13.41 -17.44 12.30
N GLU A 49 -14.69 -17.68 12.08
CA GLU A 49 -15.31 -18.99 12.30
C GLU A 49 -14.65 -20.07 11.43
N GLY A 50 -14.43 -21.26 11.99
CA GLY A 50 -13.82 -22.38 11.28
C GLY A 50 -12.30 -22.29 11.05
N GLN A 51 -11.65 -21.16 11.36
CA GLN A 51 -10.22 -20.99 11.18
C GLN A 51 -9.45 -21.02 12.52
N PRO A 52 -8.29 -21.69 12.60
CA PRO A 52 -7.43 -21.55 13.77
C PRO A 52 -6.86 -20.13 13.83
N PRO A 53 -6.71 -19.53 15.02
CA PRO A 53 -6.19 -18.18 15.12
C PRO A 53 -4.71 -18.14 14.74
N ALA A 54 -4.34 -17.11 13.98
CA ALA A 54 -2.95 -16.88 13.64
C ALA A 54 -2.15 -16.50 14.90
N LYS A 55 -0.92 -17.00 14.99
CA LYS A 55 0.02 -16.68 16.06
C LYS A 55 0.38 -15.21 16.05
N TYR A 56 0.72 -14.71 14.87
CA TYR A 56 1.10 -13.32 14.66
C TYR A 56 0.94 -12.94 13.18
N LEU A 57 0.27 -11.82 12.92
CA LEU A 57 0.09 -11.20 11.62
C LEU A 57 0.27 -9.70 11.83
N PRO A 58 1.47 -9.14 11.57
CA PRO A 58 1.67 -7.71 11.74
C PRO A 58 0.80 -6.93 10.74
N ASP A 59 0.49 -5.68 11.09
CA ASP A 59 -0.11 -4.73 10.17
C ASP A 59 0.73 -4.62 8.90
N LEU A 60 0.05 -4.72 7.77
CA LEU A 60 0.64 -4.43 6.48
C LEU A 60 0.96 -2.95 6.39
N GLN A 61 2.07 -2.64 5.75
CA GLN A 61 2.46 -1.28 5.42
C GLN A 61 2.10 -0.96 3.97
N TRP A 62 1.75 0.29 3.69
CA TRP A 62 1.49 0.71 2.33
C TRP A 62 2.80 0.79 1.52
N ASP A 63 2.78 0.31 0.28
CA ASP A 63 3.89 0.45 -0.64
C ASP A 63 3.46 1.10 -1.96
N ASN A 64 4.06 2.24 -2.27
CA ASN A 64 3.69 3.03 -3.45
C ASN A 64 4.06 2.34 -4.78
N ASP A 65 5.09 1.50 -4.82
CA ASP A 65 5.44 0.78 -6.06
C ASP A 65 4.42 -0.31 -6.33
N LEU A 66 4.03 -1.10 -5.32
CA LEU A 66 2.96 -2.09 -5.43
C LEU A 66 1.66 -1.43 -5.91
N ALA A 67 1.33 -0.30 -5.30
CA ALA A 67 0.13 0.46 -5.61
C ALA A 67 0.17 1.00 -7.05
N TYR A 68 1.31 1.54 -7.50
CA TYR A 68 1.48 2.05 -8.87
C TYR A 68 1.14 0.98 -9.92
N TYR A 69 1.66 -0.24 -9.75
CA TYR A 69 1.34 -1.35 -10.65
C TYR A 69 -0.11 -1.82 -10.52
N ALA A 70 -0.68 -1.79 -9.31
CA ALA A 70 -2.07 -2.16 -9.10
C ALA A 70 -3.02 -1.18 -9.81
N GLN A 71 -2.74 0.12 -9.73
CA GLN A 71 -3.52 1.16 -10.41
C GLN A 71 -3.46 0.99 -11.94
N ARG A 72 -2.27 0.72 -12.48
CA ARG A 72 -2.11 0.46 -13.91
C ARG A 72 -2.98 -0.70 -14.40
N LEU A 73 -3.15 -1.74 -13.59
CA LEU A 73 -4.03 -2.87 -13.92
C LEU A 73 -5.50 -2.50 -13.75
N SER A 74 -5.88 -1.82 -12.66
CA SER A 74 -7.28 -1.42 -12.43
C SER A 74 -7.79 -0.48 -13.53
N ASP A 75 -6.94 0.41 -14.04
CA ASP A 75 -7.26 1.35 -15.12
C ASP A 75 -7.69 0.68 -16.42
N GLN A 76 -7.40 -0.61 -16.57
CA GLN A 76 -7.73 -1.34 -17.79
C GLN A 76 -9.16 -1.87 -17.83
N CYS A 77 -9.87 -1.89 -16.70
CA CYS A 77 -11.24 -2.37 -16.61
C CYS A 77 -11.48 -3.79 -17.21
N TYR A 78 -10.49 -4.69 -17.06
CA TYR A 78 -10.63 -6.11 -17.39
C TYR A 78 -10.30 -6.99 -16.18
N PHE A 79 -11.05 -8.08 -16.00
CA PHE A 79 -10.85 -9.01 -14.88
C PHE A 79 -9.81 -10.07 -15.23
N ARG A 80 -8.52 -9.70 -15.15
CA ARG A 80 -7.41 -10.62 -15.40
C ARG A 80 -6.17 -10.21 -14.62
N HIS A 81 -5.48 -11.19 -14.05
CA HIS A 81 -4.18 -10.97 -13.43
C HIS A 81 -3.10 -10.58 -14.45
N ASP A 82 -2.17 -9.73 -14.00
CA ASP A 82 -0.92 -9.45 -14.71
C ASP A 82 0.30 -10.00 -13.94
N LYS A 83 1.51 -9.64 -14.40
CA LYS A 83 2.75 -10.02 -13.73
C LYS A 83 3.50 -8.76 -13.32
N VAL A 84 3.70 -8.60 -12.02
CA VAL A 84 4.48 -7.51 -11.45
C VAL A 84 5.81 -8.06 -10.94
N HIS A 85 6.91 -7.38 -11.30
CA HIS A 85 8.23 -7.66 -10.76
C HIS A 85 8.79 -6.40 -10.11
N LEU A 86 9.07 -6.49 -8.81
CA LEU A 86 9.70 -5.44 -8.03
C LEU A 86 10.92 -6.06 -7.31
N PRO A 87 12.16 -5.63 -7.60
CA PRO A 87 13.37 -6.29 -7.10
C PRO A 87 13.49 -6.42 -5.57
N LYS A 88 12.74 -5.60 -4.82
CA LYS A 88 12.69 -5.64 -3.34
C LYS A 88 11.83 -6.78 -2.79
N TYR A 89 11.04 -7.45 -3.64
CA TYR A 89 10.24 -8.63 -3.30
C TYR A 89 10.67 -9.81 -4.16
N LYS A 90 10.79 -10.99 -3.57
CA LYS A 90 11.02 -12.25 -4.30
C LYS A 90 9.85 -12.58 -5.22
N HIS A 91 8.63 -12.30 -4.76
CA HIS A 91 7.40 -12.49 -5.51
C HIS A 91 6.39 -11.40 -5.15
N VAL A 92 5.62 -10.92 -6.12
CA VAL A 92 4.49 -10.03 -5.89
C VAL A 92 3.21 -10.83 -6.07
N GLY A 93 2.44 -10.95 -4.99
CA GLY A 93 1.11 -11.56 -5.03
C GLY A 93 0.07 -10.55 -5.52
N GLN A 94 -1.09 -11.03 -5.95
CA GLN A 94 -2.14 -10.15 -6.48
C GLN A 94 -3.54 -10.69 -6.19
N ASN A 95 -4.41 -9.80 -5.71
CA ASN A 95 -5.84 -10.02 -5.66
C ASN A 95 -6.53 -9.03 -6.60
N ILE A 96 -7.52 -9.50 -7.35
CA ILE A 96 -8.35 -8.66 -8.23
C ILE A 96 -9.83 -8.88 -7.92
N ALA A 97 -10.60 -7.82 -8.02
CA ALA A 97 -12.00 -7.80 -7.68
C ALA A 97 -12.74 -6.77 -8.52
N GLY A 98 -14.04 -6.99 -8.60
CA GLY A 98 -14.93 -6.12 -9.31
C GLY A 98 -16.25 -5.98 -8.57
N TYR A 99 -16.45 -4.86 -7.86
CA TYR A 99 -17.62 -4.68 -6.99
C TYR A 99 -18.03 -3.22 -6.90
N GLN A 100 -19.18 -2.94 -6.32
CA GLN A 100 -19.71 -1.59 -6.19
C GLN A 100 -18.90 -0.71 -5.24
N THR A 101 -18.22 -1.32 -4.25
CA THR A 101 -17.38 -0.63 -3.27
C THR A 101 -16.13 -1.44 -2.94
N VAL A 102 -15.10 -0.78 -2.40
CA VAL A 102 -13.86 -1.44 -1.95
C VAL A 102 -14.10 -2.36 -0.75
N GLU A 103 -15.03 -2.00 0.13
CA GLU A 103 -15.41 -2.81 1.29
C GLU A 103 -15.98 -4.16 0.85
N LYS A 104 -16.87 -4.15 -0.16
CA LYS A 104 -17.42 -5.39 -0.71
C LYS A 104 -16.33 -6.24 -1.38
N ALA A 105 -15.42 -5.64 -2.12
CA ALA A 105 -14.30 -6.35 -2.75
C ALA A 105 -13.43 -7.08 -1.72
N VAL A 106 -12.99 -6.39 -0.67
CA VAL A 106 -12.13 -6.99 0.36
C VAL A 106 -12.90 -8.01 1.20
N TYR A 107 -14.17 -7.76 1.49
CA TYR A 107 -15.03 -8.74 2.16
C TYR A 107 -15.14 -10.04 1.37
N GLU A 108 -15.37 -9.95 0.06
CA GLU A 108 -15.54 -11.12 -0.82
C GLU A 108 -14.25 -11.94 -0.93
N TRP A 109 -13.09 -11.29 -0.99
CA TRP A 109 -11.81 -11.98 -0.84
C TRP A 109 -11.65 -12.65 0.51
N PHE A 110 -12.08 -11.99 1.60
CA PHE A 110 -11.88 -12.52 2.94
C PHE A 110 -12.77 -13.73 3.22
N ILE A 111 -14.05 -13.70 2.83
CA ILE A 111 -15.02 -14.79 3.13
C ILE A 111 -14.70 -16.12 2.45
N GLU A 112 -13.77 -16.14 1.49
CA GLU A 112 -13.18 -17.37 0.97
C GLU A 112 -12.57 -18.26 2.07
N TYR A 113 -12.33 -17.74 3.29
CA TYR A 113 -11.99 -18.56 4.46
C TYR A 113 -13.00 -19.69 4.71
N LYS A 114 -14.26 -19.53 4.29
CA LYS A 114 -15.31 -20.54 4.45
C LYS A 114 -15.07 -21.78 3.59
N ASP A 115 -14.37 -21.61 2.46
CA ASP A 115 -14.02 -22.69 1.54
C ASP A 115 -12.65 -23.29 1.83
N TYR A 116 -11.88 -22.71 2.76
CA TYR A 116 -10.55 -23.17 3.12
C TYR A 116 -10.58 -23.97 4.42
N ASP A 117 -10.33 -25.27 4.38
CA ASP A 117 -10.04 -26.04 5.58
C ASP A 117 -8.55 -25.97 5.88
N PHE A 118 -8.20 -25.20 6.93
CA PHE A 118 -6.83 -25.07 7.37
C PHE A 118 -6.24 -26.45 7.74
N TYR A 119 -6.94 -27.28 8.51
CA TYR A 119 -6.34 -28.49 9.09
C TYR A 119 -6.01 -29.54 8.04
N SER A 120 -6.88 -29.75 7.06
CA SER A 120 -6.61 -30.64 5.93
C SER A 120 -5.80 -29.98 4.82
N HIS A 121 -5.55 -28.67 4.92
CA HIS A 121 -4.95 -27.84 3.87
C HIS A 121 -5.70 -27.94 2.53
N HIS A 122 -7.02 -28.11 2.61
CA HIS A 122 -7.88 -28.28 1.44
C HIS A 122 -8.65 -26.99 1.13
N CYS A 123 -8.86 -26.74 -0.17
CA CYS A 123 -9.70 -25.65 -0.64
C CYS A 123 -10.84 -26.25 -1.46
N TYR A 124 -12.08 -26.05 -1.00
CA TYR A 124 -13.29 -26.59 -1.64
C TYR A 124 -13.84 -25.68 -2.75
N GLY A 125 -13.28 -24.48 -2.92
CA GLY A 125 -13.72 -23.48 -3.89
C GLY A 125 -12.56 -22.57 -4.31
N VAL A 126 -12.73 -21.26 -4.15
CA VAL A 126 -11.66 -20.27 -4.33
C VAL A 126 -11.18 -19.86 -2.95
N CYS A 127 -9.87 -20.00 -2.69
CA CYS A 127 -9.26 -19.62 -1.40
C CYS A 127 -8.05 -18.70 -1.57
N GLY A 128 -7.68 -18.41 -2.82
CA GLY A 128 -6.44 -17.72 -3.15
C GLY A 128 -6.41 -16.30 -2.61
N HIS A 129 -7.54 -15.58 -2.66
CA HIS A 129 -7.60 -14.21 -2.20
C HIS A 129 -7.52 -14.15 -0.67
N TYR A 130 -8.29 -15.00 0.03
CA TYR A 130 -8.21 -15.10 1.49
C TYR A 130 -6.80 -15.45 1.94
N LYS A 131 -6.22 -16.53 1.41
CA LYS A 131 -4.87 -17.00 1.79
C LYS A 131 -3.83 -15.89 1.60
N GLN A 132 -3.92 -15.09 0.54
CA GLN A 132 -3.03 -13.96 0.32
C GLN A 132 -3.22 -12.84 1.36
N MET A 133 -4.45 -12.48 1.71
CA MET A 133 -4.71 -11.43 2.71
C MET A 133 -4.12 -11.76 4.09
N VAL A 134 -4.18 -13.04 4.48
CA VAL A 134 -3.71 -13.52 5.79
C VAL A 134 -2.33 -14.16 5.74
N TRP A 135 -1.57 -13.94 4.66
CA TRP A 135 -0.25 -14.53 4.53
C TRP A 135 0.73 -13.90 5.53
N GLU A 136 1.38 -14.73 6.35
CA GLU A 136 2.23 -14.30 7.48
C GLU A 136 3.47 -13.52 7.01
N ASN A 137 4.05 -13.93 5.88
CA ASN A 137 5.25 -13.29 5.32
C ASN A 137 4.94 -12.06 4.44
N THR A 138 3.66 -11.77 4.17
CA THR A 138 3.28 -10.53 3.49
C THR A 138 3.40 -9.39 4.49
N THR A 139 4.17 -8.36 4.12
CA THR A 139 4.49 -7.21 4.98
C THR A 139 3.99 -5.89 4.40
N HIS A 140 3.79 -5.84 3.09
CA HIS A 140 3.36 -4.66 2.37
C HIS A 140 2.20 -4.98 1.44
N VAL A 141 1.34 -3.98 1.25
CA VAL A 141 0.27 -3.98 0.27
C VAL A 141 0.25 -2.65 -0.45
N GLY A 142 -0.07 -2.66 -1.73
CA GLY A 142 -0.38 -1.46 -2.48
C GLY A 142 -1.49 -1.78 -3.47
N CYS A 143 -2.52 -0.94 -3.48
CA CYS A 143 -3.73 -1.19 -4.26
C CYS A 143 -3.99 -0.08 -5.27
N GLY A 144 -4.84 -0.37 -6.25
CA GLY A 144 -5.36 0.56 -7.25
C GLY A 144 -6.86 0.37 -7.41
N VAL A 145 -7.56 1.47 -7.67
CA VAL A 145 -9.02 1.48 -7.80
C VAL A 145 -9.41 2.35 -9.00
N THR A 146 -10.23 1.80 -9.88
CA THR A 146 -10.76 2.53 -11.04
C THR A 146 -12.26 2.30 -11.15
N ASP A 147 -13.04 3.36 -11.36
CA ASP A 147 -14.47 3.23 -11.69
C ASP A 147 -14.60 2.76 -13.14
N CYS A 148 -15.06 1.53 -13.31
CA CYS A 148 -15.24 0.84 -14.58
C CYS A 148 -16.74 0.66 -14.89
N LYS A 149 -17.62 1.53 -14.39
CA LYS A 149 -19.05 1.52 -14.76
C LYS A 149 -19.20 1.51 -16.28
N GLY A 150 -19.96 0.53 -16.79
CA GLY A 150 -20.29 0.40 -18.21
C GLY A 150 -19.42 -0.55 -19.02
N THR A 151 -18.42 -1.23 -18.43
CA THR A 151 -17.67 -2.32 -19.09
C THR A 151 -18.39 -3.69 -18.89
N SER A 152 -17.83 -4.87 -19.28
CA SER A 152 -18.27 -6.28 -18.91
C SER A 152 -17.44 -7.19 -17.89
N PHE A 153 -17.86 -7.36 -16.61
CA PHE A 153 -17.33 -8.20 -15.49
C PHE A 153 -16.20 -7.80 -14.48
N PRO A 154 -16.51 -8.01 -13.18
CA PRO A 154 -17.67 -7.45 -12.51
C PRO A 154 -17.35 -5.97 -12.23
N TYR A 155 -18.21 -5.00 -12.52
CA TYR A 155 -17.80 -3.62 -12.20
C TYR A 155 -18.93 -2.65 -11.92
N GLY A 156 -18.87 -2.13 -10.70
CA GLY A 156 -18.64 -0.71 -10.50
C GLY A 156 -17.13 -0.44 -10.51
N LEU A 157 -16.44 -0.73 -9.41
CA LEU A 157 -15.00 -0.51 -9.24
C LEU A 157 -14.19 -1.74 -9.65
N SER A 158 -13.16 -1.56 -10.47
CA SER A 158 -12.03 -2.48 -10.56
C SER A 158 -11.10 -2.23 -9.39
N VAL A 159 -10.90 -3.25 -8.55
CA VAL A 159 -10.06 -3.19 -7.35
C VAL A 159 -8.94 -4.19 -7.50
N VAL A 160 -7.70 -3.71 -7.45
CA VAL A 160 -6.49 -4.53 -7.55
C VAL A 160 -5.63 -4.26 -6.33
N CYS A 161 -5.14 -5.30 -5.65
CA CYS A 161 -4.15 -5.18 -4.59
C CYS A 161 -2.96 -6.08 -4.90
N ASN A 162 -1.76 -5.51 -4.88
CA ASN A 162 -0.50 -6.22 -4.99
C ASN A 162 0.15 -6.35 -3.60
N TYR A 163 0.81 -7.49 -3.35
CA TYR A 163 1.32 -7.87 -2.03
C TYR A 163 2.81 -8.18 -2.07
N GLY A 164 3.56 -7.67 -1.08
CA GLY A 164 4.99 -7.87 -0.93
C GLY A 164 5.36 -8.41 0.47
N GLU A 165 5.89 -9.62 0.62
CA GLU A 165 6.00 -10.69 -0.37
C GLU A 165 4.62 -11.24 -0.76
N GLY A 166 4.50 -11.77 -1.97
CA GLY A 166 3.36 -12.59 -2.38
C GLY A 166 3.32 -13.93 -1.66
N GLY A 167 2.12 -14.41 -1.41
CA GLY A 167 1.83 -15.67 -0.73
C GLY A 167 1.44 -16.79 -1.70
N ASN A 168 0.54 -17.66 -1.25
CA ASN A 168 -0.05 -18.74 -2.03
C ASN A 168 0.96 -19.75 -2.60
N TYR A 169 2.07 -19.98 -1.89
CA TYR A 169 3.01 -21.02 -2.26
C TYR A 169 2.36 -22.41 -2.15
N PRO A 170 2.53 -23.29 -3.16
CA PRO A 170 2.03 -24.65 -3.09
C PRO A 170 2.53 -25.37 -1.84
N ASN A 171 1.65 -26.13 -1.21
CA ASN A 171 1.96 -26.92 0.00
C ASN A 171 2.44 -26.10 1.20
N GLN A 172 2.23 -24.77 1.21
CA GLN A 172 2.46 -23.93 2.39
C GLN A 172 1.15 -23.39 2.97
N TYR A 173 1.10 -23.38 4.30
CA TYR A 173 0.04 -22.74 5.07
C TYR A 173 0.21 -21.22 5.03
N PRO A 174 -0.90 -20.46 5.06
CA PRO A 174 -0.82 -19.01 5.03
C PRO A 174 -0.20 -18.40 6.30
N TYR A 175 -0.31 -19.06 7.45
CA TYR A 175 0.20 -18.55 8.72
C TYR A 175 0.45 -19.66 9.74
N THR A 176 1.31 -19.38 10.71
CA THR A 176 1.49 -20.20 11.92
C THR A 176 0.33 -19.98 12.89
N THR A 177 -0.17 -21.05 13.53
CA THR A 177 -1.31 -20.98 14.46
C THR A 177 -0.88 -20.81 15.93
N LYS A 178 -1.83 -20.38 16.78
CA LYS A 178 -1.73 -20.44 18.24
C LYS A 178 -2.96 -21.14 18.85
N PRO A 179 -2.90 -21.59 20.11
CA PRO A 179 -4.09 -22.07 20.82
C PRO A 179 -5.16 -20.97 20.94
N ALA A 180 -6.45 -21.34 20.86
CA ALA A 180 -7.56 -20.40 21.05
C ALA A 180 -7.55 -19.73 22.44
N SER A 181 -6.97 -20.38 23.45
CA SER A 181 -6.76 -19.81 24.79
C SER A 181 -5.79 -18.62 24.83
N GLU A 182 -5.14 -18.30 23.71
CA GLU A 182 -4.26 -17.15 23.52
C GLU A 182 -4.89 -16.02 22.68
N CYS A 183 -6.17 -16.12 22.34
CA CYS A 183 -6.93 -15.03 21.72
C CYS A 183 -7.19 -13.88 22.69
N GLY A 184 -7.15 -12.64 22.20
CA GLY A 184 -7.32 -11.43 23.01
C GLY A 184 -6.13 -11.07 23.92
N LYS A 185 -5.11 -11.92 23.99
CA LYS A 185 -3.83 -11.57 24.63
C LYS A 185 -2.99 -10.78 23.63
N THR A 186 -2.42 -9.66 24.09
CA THR A 186 -1.44 -8.90 23.29
C THR A 186 -0.34 -9.87 22.85
N PRO A 187 0.02 -9.92 21.56
CA PRO A 187 1.09 -10.80 21.11
C PRO A 187 2.33 -10.55 21.96
N VAL A 188 2.86 -11.59 22.60
CA VAL A 188 4.18 -11.49 23.23
C VAL A 188 5.13 -11.06 22.11
N PRO A 189 5.84 -9.92 22.22
CA PRO A 189 6.82 -9.54 21.22
C PRO A 189 7.75 -10.73 21.03
N ILE A 190 7.74 -11.33 19.84
CA ILE A 190 8.67 -12.39 19.51
C ILE A 190 10.04 -11.76 19.72
N LYS A 191 10.83 -12.30 20.67
CA LYS A 191 12.25 -11.96 20.80
C LYS A 191 12.89 -12.32 19.46
N THR A 192 12.95 -11.35 18.57
CA THR A 192 13.71 -11.46 17.34
C THR A 192 15.16 -11.64 17.77
N THR A 193 15.74 -12.79 17.45
CA THR A 193 17.18 -12.85 17.23
C THR A 193 17.55 -11.68 16.29
N PRO A 194 18.70 -11.00 16.50
CA PRO A 194 19.00 -9.81 15.73
C PRO A 194 19.04 -10.13 14.24
N ARG A 195 17.99 -9.72 13.52
CA ARG A 195 18.05 -9.50 12.09
C ARG A 195 19.06 -8.36 11.88
N PRO A 196 19.96 -8.43 10.88
CA PRO A 196 20.91 -7.35 10.60
C PRO A 196 20.17 -6.01 10.54
N ALA A 197 20.80 -5.01 11.16
CA ALA A 197 20.21 -3.75 11.58
C ALA A 197 19.20 -3.18 10.58
N VAL A 198 18.01 -2.91 11.08
CA VAL A 198 17.06 -1.96 10.49
C VAL A 198 17.81 -0.65 10.27
N ILE A 199 17.97 -0.25 9.01
CA ILE A 199 18.31 1.14 8.69
C ILE A 199 17.15 1.97 9.21
N THR A 200 17.39 2.71 10.29
CA THR A 200 16.42 3.63 10.87
C THR A 200 16.04 4.67 9.83
N THR A 201 14.75 4.73 9.52
CA THR A 201 14.15 5.89 8.86
C THR A 201 14.34 7.12 9.77
N PRO A 202 14.66 8.30 9.21
CA PRO A 202 14.85 9.51 10.01
C PRO A 202 13.53 9.90 10.72
N GLN A 203 13.56 9.96 12.06
CA GLN A 203 12.50 10.61 12.83
C GLN A 203 12.61 12.14 12.69
N LYS A 204 11.47 12.80 12.45
CA LYS A 204 11.37 14.27 12.40
C LYS A 204 11.76 14.86 13.77
N PRO A 205 12.72 15.80 13.85
CA PRO A 205 13.06 16.45 15.11
C PRO A 205 11.89 17.32 15.62
N PRO A 206 11.79 17.55 16.96
CA PRO A 206 10.74 18.38 17.52
C PRO A 206 10.90 19.82 17.03
N VAL A 207 9.81 20.39 16.49
CA VAL A 207 9.80 21.77 16.00
C VAL A 207 9.79 22.73 17.18
N THR A 208 10.92 23.38 17.45
CA THR A 208 10.98 24.61 18.23
C THR A 208 11.85 25.66 17.54
N LYS A 209 11.22 26.48 16.70
CA LYS A 209 11.54 27.91 16.45
C LYS A 209 10.54 28.46 15.43
N LYS A 210 9.82 29.53 15.77
CA LYS A 210 9.03 30.30 14.80
C LYS A 210 9.99 30.91 13.77
N LEU A 211 9.85 30.50 12.50
CA LEU A 211 10.55 31.15 11.40
C LEU A 211 9.96 32.55 11.12
N PRO A 212 10.79 33.52 10.71
CA PRO A 212 10.31 34.84 10.29
C PRO A 212 9.46 34.70 9.01
N LYS A 213 8.43 35.55 8.90
CA LYS A 213 7.54 35.58 7.74
C LYS A 213 8.35 35.88 6.47
N PRO A 214 8.11 35.17 5.35
CA PRO A 214 8.83 35.42 4.11
C PRO A 214 8.48 36.80 3.52
N ASP A 215 9.47 37.41 2.86
CA ASP A 215 9.28 38.61 2.05
C ASP A 215 8.63 38.22 0.72
N TRP A 216 7.30 38.27 0.72
CA TRP A 216 6.46 37.95 -0.42
C TRP A 216 6.75 38.81 -1.64
N THR A 217 7.13 40.07 -1.42
CA THR A 217 7.39 41.03 -2.49
C THR A 217 8.60 40.58 -3.30
N ARG A 218 9.66 40.14 -2.62
CA ARG A 218 10.89 39.63 -3.26
C ARG A 218 10.66 38.30 -3.99
N LEU A 219 9.85 37.42 -3.41
CA LEU A 219 9.56 36.11 -4.03
C LEU A 219 8.74 36.29 -5.30
N ILE A 220 7.67 37.09 -5.27
CA ILE A 220 6.82 37.33 -6.44
C ILE A 220 7.61 38.00 -7.57
N SER A 221 8.48 38.98 -7.25
CA SER A 221 9.28 39.66 -8.29
C SER A 221 10.27 38.71 -8.98
N THR A 222 10.93 37.85 -8.21
CA THR A 222 11.89 36.87 -8.73
C THR A 222 11.19 35.86 -9.65
N TRP A 223 10.03 35.34 -9.24
CA TRP A 223 9.27 34.38 -10.04
C TRP A 223 8.62 34.99 -11.28
N SER A 224 8.17 36.24 -11.21
CA SER A 224 7.66 36.97 -12.38
C SER A 224 8.75 37.21 -13.43
N GLN A 225 9.97 37.54 -12.99
CA GLN A 225 11.12 37.69 -13.88
C GLN A 225 11.51 36.36 -14.54
N TYR A 226 11.47 35.26 -13.79
CA TYR A 226 11.70 33.92 -14.31
C TYR A 226 10.64 33.51 -15.34
N ALA A 227 9.36 33.69 -15.03
CA ALA A 227 8.24 33.37 -15.92
C ALA A 227 8.32 34.18 -17.24
N THR A 228 8.70 35.45 -17.16
CA THR A 228 8.93 36.32 -18.32
C THR A 228 10.10 35.81 -19.17
N THR A 229 11.19 35.39 -18.53
CA THR A 229 12.38 34.85 -19.21
C THR A 229 12.06 33.53 -19.95
N GLN A 230 11.16 32.71 -19.39
CA GLN A 230 10.76 31.41 -19.95
C GLN A 230 9.53 31.47 -20.87
N LYS A 231 9.02 32.68 -21.19
CA LYS A 231 7.80 32.89 -22.00
C LYS A 231 6.58 32.06 -21.53
N LEU A 232 6.47 31.83 -20.22
CA LEU A 232 5.34 31.12 -19.64
C LEU A 232 4.11 32.05 -19.66
N GLN A 233 2.97 31.56 -20.13
CA GLN A 233 1.73 32.35 -20.14
C GLN A 233 0.97 32.15 -18.82
N GLY A 234 0.78 33.23 -18.04
CA GLY A 234 -0.01 33.24 -16.81
C GLY A 234 0.42 34.31 -15.81
N THR A 235 -0.50 34.75 -14.95
CA THR A 235 -0.21 35.67 -13.84
C THR A 235 0.16 34.86 -12.60
N VAL A 236 1.34 35.12 -12.01
CA VAL A 236 1.75 34.51 -10.73
C VAL A 236 0.87 35.08 -9.62
N THR A 237 -0.08 34.28 -9.13
CA THR A 237 -0.89 34.60 -7.94
C THR A 237 -0.52 33.68 -6.79
N GLN A 238 -0.77 34.13 -5.56
CA GLN A 238 -0.42 33.40 -4.34
C GLN A 238 -1.19 32.07 -4.25
N THR A 239 -0.57 30.95 -4.62
CA THR A 239 -1.03 29.65 -4.13
C THR A 239 0.12 28.67 -3.87
N CYS A 240 0.07 28.18 -2.62
CA CYS A 240 0.76 27.03 -2.02
C CYS A 240 2.23 27.21 -1.57
N VAL A 241 2.38 27.44 -0.26
CA VAL A 241 3.59 27.10 0.51
C VAL A 241 3.43 25.68 1.05
N CYS A 242 4.31 24.77 0.65
CA CYS A 242 4.53 23.52 1.38
C CYS A 242 5.27 23.85 2.68
N ILE A 243 4.72 23.40 3.80
CA ILE A 243 5.37 23.49 5.12
C ILE A 243 6.05 22.14 5.36
N ASN A 244 7.37 22.15 5.63
CA ASN A 244 8.13 20.96 6.06
C ASN A 244 7.79 20.53 7.49
#